data_AF-A0A973W1R0-F1
#
_entry.id   AF-A0A973W1R0-F1
#
_cell.length_a   1.000
_cell.length_b   1.000
_cell.length_c   1.000
_cell.angle_alpha   90.00
_cell.angle_beta   90.00
_cell.angle_gamma   90.00
#
_symmetry.space_group_name_H-M   'P 1'
#
loop_
_entity.id
_entity.type
_entity.pdbx_description
1 polymer ?
#
loop_
_entity_poly.entity_id
_entity_poly.type
_entity_poly.pdbx_seq_one_letter_code
_entity_poly.pdbx_strand_id
1 'polypeptide(L)'
;MTGVTLDAAWAVPGYTPASVGGEAVAVSPEAIAVTIEEPEAVNKTKTLVRHDANGFITQVILEAARPMDEISKSFTEAGIDHILYDGPVDIKDAYIDLSQDPPAVLPKPDVVISGEIRPIKADGVDALHLTVQPEKCTVYVWYDGKLVHQEDVADGKIEFAIDQAGAFRVTIVAAQPYKVCAFEVLAQ
;
A
#
# COMPACT_ATOMS: atom_id res chain seq x y z
N MET A 1 34.73 22.05 13.48
CA MET A 1 34.39 20.62 13.39
C MET A 1 33.74 20.22 14.71
N THR A 2 32.42 20.32 14.76
CA THR A 2 31.60 20.00 15.93
C THR A 2 31.29 18.51 15.89
N GLY A 3 32.00 17.74 16.74
CA GLY A 3 31.77 16.31 16.90
C GLY A 3 30.43 16.06 17.56
N VAL A 4 29.60 15.26 16.90
CA VAL A 4 28.35 14.73 17.46
C VAL A 4 28.74 13.54 18.33
N THR A 5 28.57 13.68 19.64
CA THR A 5 28.61 12.58 20.60
C THR A 5 27.32 11.78 20.47
N LEU A 6 27.41 10.54 19.99
CA LEU A 6 26.30 9.59 19.98
C LEU A 6 25.97 9.18 21.41
N ASP A 7 24.75 9.48 21.84
CA ASP A 7 24.20 9.14 23.15
C ASP A 7 24.21 7.62 23.37
N ALA A 8 24.84 7.19 24.46
CA ALA A 8 25.03 5.79 24.86
C ALA A 8 23.75 5.17 25.45
N ALA A 9 22.63 5.22 24.72
CA ALA A 9 21.35 4.69 25.18
C ALA A 9 21.09 3.22 24.78
N TRP A 10 21.99 2.57 24.02
CA TRP A 10 21.85 1.18 23.56
C TRP A 10 22.93 0.23 24.12
N ALA A 11 23.18 0.29 25.43
CA ALA A 11 23.91 -0.76 26.11
C ALA A 11 22.97 -1.93 26.43
N VAL A 12 22.97 -2.95 25.57
CA VAL A 12 22.35 -4.25 25.86
C VAL A 12 23.18 -4.96 26.94
N PRO A 13 22.58 -5.54 28.00
CA PRO A 13 23.33 -6.28 29.01
C PRO A 13 24.08 -7.46 28.36
N GLY A 14 25.42 -7.41 28.37
CA GLY A 14 26.29 -8.50 27.89
C GLY A 14 27.33 -8.12 26.84
N TYR A 15 27.33 -6.89 26.31
CA TYR A 15 28.34 -6.45 25.34
C TYR A 15 29.33 -5.46 25.97
N THR A 16 30.60 -5.87 26.11
CA THR A 16 31.70 -4.98 26.51
C THR A 16 32.62 -4.83 25.30
N PRO A 17 32.71 -3.65 24.66
CA PRO A 17 33.65 -3.46 23.56
C PRO A 17 35.08 -3.47 24.13
N ALA A 18 35.95 -4.28 23.54
CA ALA A 18 37.34 -4.43 23.97
C ALA A 18 38.08 -3.10 23.81
N SER A 19 38.37 -2.44 24.93
CA SER A 19 39.37 -1.37 24.98
C SER A 19 40.76 -2.00 24.94
N VAL A 20 41.50 -1.85 23.85
CA VAL A 20 42.94 -2.05 23.89
C VAL A 20 43.61 -1.00 23.00
N GLY A 21 44.16 0.03 23.63
CA GLY A 21 45.35 0.68 23.09
C GLY A 21 46.54 -0.25 23.34
N GLY A 22 47.36 -0.48 22.32
CA GLY A 22 48.61 -1.23 22.48
C GLY A 22 49.12 -1.85 21.20
N GLU A 23 50.05 -1.14 20.57
CA GLU A 23 51.09 -1.58 19.62
C GLU A 23 50.71 -2.03 18.20
N ALA A 24 51.27 -1.26 17.26
CA ALA A 24 51.35 -1.55 15.85
C ALA A 24 52.27 -2.76 15.59
N VAL A 25 51.79 -3.71 14.80
CA VAL A 25 52.65 -4.63 14.03
C VAL A 25 52.33 -4.41 12.57
N ALA A 26 53.28 -3.82 11.85
CA ALA A 26 53.25 -3.70 10.40
C ALA A 26 53.56 -5.05 9.76
N VAL A 27 52.67 -5.56 8.93
CA VAL A 27 53.00 -6.56 7.90
C VAL A 27 52.35 -6.12 6.59
N SER A 28 53.19 -6.07 5.55
CA SER A 28 52.98 -5.51 4.21
C SER A 28 52.26 -6.51 3.26
N PRO A 29 52.14 -6.27 1.93
CA PRO A 29 50.94 -5.84 1.24
C PRO A 29 50.48 -6.91 0.23
N GLU A 30 49.55 -7.77 0.59
CA GLU A 30 48.81 -8.55 -0.40
C GLU A 30 47.32 -8.36 -0.11
N ALA A 31 46.74 -7.39 -0.81
CA ALA A 31 45.31 -7.27 -0.96
C ALA A 31 44.82 -8.49 -1.74
N ILE A 32 44.65 -9.61 -1.04
CA ILE A 32 43.68 -10.61 -1.47
C ILE A 32 42.35 -9.90 -1.26
N ALA A 33 41.83 -9.31 -2.35
CA ALA A 33 40.44 -8.92 -2.44
C ALA A 33 39.63 -10.21 -2.27
N VAL A 34 39.37 -10.58 -1.02
CA VAL A 34 38.25 -11.44 -0.69
C VAL A 34 37.05 -10.56 -0.97
N THR A 35 36.59 -10.59 -2.22
CA THR A 35 35.21 -10.27 -2.55
C THR A 35 34.42 -11.27 -1.72
N ILE A 36 33.98 -10.85 -0.54
CA ILE A 36 32.92 -11.54 0.16
C ILE A 36 31.76 -11.36 -0.81
N GLU A 37 31.49 -12.39 -1.62
CA GLU A 37 30.20 -12.51 -2.28
C GLU A 37 29.19 -12.45 -1.14
N GLU A 38 28.51 -11.31 -1.02
CA GLU A 38 27.30 -11.22 -0.22
C GLU A 38 26.46 -12.42 -0.64
N PRO A 39 26.02 -13.28 0.29
CA PRO A 39 25.17 -14.39 -0.10
C PRO A 39 23.94 -13.78 -0.78
N GLU A 40 23.78 -14.02 -2.09
CA GLU A 40 22.54 -13.82 -2.84
C GLU A 40 21.44 -14.78 -2.35
N ALA A 41 21.31 -14.94 -1.04
CA ALA A 41 20.08 -15.40 -0.42
C ALA A 41 19.17 -14.18 -0.30
N VAL A 42 18.68 -13.68 -1.42
CA VAL A 42 17.39 -12.96 -1.43
C VAL A 42 16.36 -14.00 -1.03
N ASN A 43 16.26 -14.22 0.28
CA ASN A 43 15.26 -15.06 0.90
C ASN A 43 13.94 -14.30 0.72
N LYS A 44 13.35 -14.40 -0.49
CA LYS A 44 12.07 -13.81 -0.80
C LYS A 44 11.08 -14.46 0.14
N THR A 45 10.70 -13.73 1.19
CA THR A 45 9.66 -14.16 2.13
C THR A 45 8.45 -14.60 1.32
N LYS A 46 8.20 -15.91 1.27
CA LYS A 46 6.99 -16.43 0.63
C LYS A 46 5.79 -16.01 1.47
N THR A 47 4.74 -15.58 0.80
CA THR A 47 3.50 -15.11 1.41
C THR A 47 2.35 -15.93 0.86
N LEU A 48 1.50 -16.45 1.72
CA LEU A 48 0.27 -17.11 1.28
C LEU A 48 -0.86 -16.10 1.26
N VAL A 49 -1.47 -15.93 0.09
CA VAL A 49 -2.51 -14.93 -0.15
C VAL A 49 -3.82 -15.65 -0.40
N ARG A 50 -4.79 -15.46 0.48
CA ARG A 50 -6.17 -15.92 0.26
C ARG A 50 -6.94 -14.87 -0.50
N HIS A 51 -7.77 -15.32 -1.42
CA HIS A 51 -8.64 -14.45 -2.20
C HIS A 51 -10.05 -15.02 -2.31
N ASP A 52 -11.00 -14.18 -2.70
CA ASP A 52 -12.34 -14.60 -3.07
C ASP A 52 -12.44 -14.95 -4.57
N ALA A 53 -13.66 -15.25 -5.02
CA ALA A 53 -13.95 -15.58 -6.42
C ALA A 53 -13.78 -14.43 -7.41
N ASN A 54 -13.63 -13.19 -6.94
CA ASN A 54 -13.38 -12.00 -7.77
C ASN A 54 -11.90 -11.56 -7.72
N GLY A 55 -11.06 -12.31 -7.00
CA GLY A 55 -9.64 -11.97 -6.84
C GLY A 55 -9.38 -10.91 -5.77
N PHE A 56 -10.37 -10.60 -4.91
CA PHE A 56 -10.14 -9.74 -3.76
C PHE A 56 -9.35 -10.49 -2.70
N ILE A 57 -8.21 -9.91 -2.28
CA ILE A 57 -7.39 -10.50 -1.22
C ILE A 57 -8.15 -10.37 0.10
N THR A 58 -8.44 -11.51 0.73
CA THR A 58 -9.16 -11.58 2.01
C THR A 58 -8.22 -11.73 3.19
N GLN A 59 -7.05 -12.34 2.98
CA GLN A 59 -6.06 -12.56 4.02
C GLN A 59 -4.66 -12.70 3.42
N VAL A 60 -3.69 -12.09 4.09
CA VAL A 60 -2.26 -12.26 3.82
C VAL A 60 -1.65 -12.99 5.01
N ILE A 61 -1.04 -14.15 4.78
CA ILE A 61 -0.50 -15.02 5.82
C ILE A 61 1.03 -15.04 5.71
N LEU A 62 1.66 -14.64 6.82
CA LEU A 62 3.10 -14.69 7.04
C LEU A 62 3.30 -15.55 8.30
N GLU A 63 3.65 -16.81 8.14
CA GLU A 63 3.90 -17.72 9.26
C GLU A 63 5.37 -18.16 9.24
N ALA A 64 6.13 -17.71 10.24
CA ALA A 64 7.55 -18.06 10.36
C ALA A 64 7.78 -19.46 10.96
N ALA A 65 6.78 -20.04 11.62
CA ALA A 65 6.90 -21.31 12.34
C ALA A 65 6.78 -22.55 11.43
N ARG A 66 6.15 -22.40 10.26
CA ARG A 66 5.92 -23.50 9.30
C ARG A 66 6.31 -23.06 7.89
N PRO A 67 6.89 -23.94 7.06
CA PRO A 67 7.17 -23.62 5.67
C PRO A 67 5.88 -23.28 4.91
N MET A 68 5.88 -22.17 4.17
CA MET A 68 4.68 -21.70 3.47
C MET A 68 4.17 -22.69 2.41
N ASP A 69 5.08 -23.47 1.81
CA ASP A 69 4.76 -24.55 0.87
C ASP A 69 3.91 -25.67 1.53
N GLU A 70 4.12 -25.96 2.82
CA GLU A 70 3.32 -26.95 3.56
C GLU A 70 1.92 -26.42 3.88
N ILE A 71 1.82 -25.13 4.24
CA ILE A 71 0.53 -24.48 4.48
C ILE A 71 -0.27 -24.42 3.18
N SER A 72 0.36 -24.07 2.05
CA SER A 72 -0.25 -24.08 0.73
C SER A 72 -0.82 -25.46 0.38
N LYS A 73 -0.06 -26.54 0.58
CA LYS A 73 -0.56 -27.91 0.38
C LYS A 73 -1.80 -28.21 1.23
N SER A 74 -1.78 -27.85 2.51
CA SER A 74 -2.92 -28.07 3.40
C SER A 74 -4.17 -27.29 2.97
N PHE A 75 -4.00 -26.11 2.37
CA PHE A 75 -5.11 -25.31 1.85
C PHE A 75 -5.66 -25.90 0.55
N THR A 76 -4.79 -26.42 -0.32
CA THR A 76 -5.21 -27.18 -1.51
C THR A 76 -6.05 -28.40 -1.11
N GLU A 77 -5.62 -29.16 -0.11
CA GLU A 77 -6.35 -30.33 0.41
C GLU A 77 -7.70 -29.94 1.03
N ALA A 78 -7.78 -28.75 1.64
CA ALA A 78 -9.01 -28.20 2.20
C ALA A 78 -9.92 -27.49 1.18
N GLY A 79 -9.49 -27.37 -0.09
CA GLY A 79 -10.23 -26.65 -1.14
C GLY A 79 -10.34 -25.14 -0.89
N ILE A 80 -9.34 -24.54 -0.25
CA ILE A 80 -9.30 -23.11 0.04
C ILE A 80 -8.54 -22.40 -1.08
N ASP A 81 -9.20 -21.45 -1.74
CA ASP A 81 -8.58 -20.62 -2.78
C ASP A 81 -7.44 -19.77 -2.20
N HIS A 82 -6.24 -19.94 -2.77
CA HIS A 82 -5.04 -19.25 -2.34
C HIS A 82 -3.96 -19.24 -3.43
N ILE A 83 -3.01 -18.31 -3.29
CA ILE A 83 -1.79 -18.23 -4.09
C ILE A 83 -0.59 -18.18 -3.16
N LEU A 84 0.45 -18.93 -3.50
CA LEU A 84 1.76 -18.79 -2.90
C LEU A 84 2.57 -17.78 -3.71
N TYR A 85 2.92 -16.66 -3.08
CA TYR A 85 3.59 -15.54 -3.75
C TYR A 85 4.99 -15.32 -3.19
N ASP A 86 5.97 -15.10 -4.08
CA ASP A 86 7.37 -14.86 -3.73
C ASP A 86 7.62 -13.37 -3.45
N GLY A 87 7.12 -12.86 -2.32
CA GLY A 87 7.33 -11.49 -1.88
C GLY A 87 6.28 -10.98 -0.89
N PRO A 88 6.45 -9.74 -0.38
CA PRO A 88 5.44 -9.10 0.45
C PRO A 88 4.22 -8.70 -0.39
N VAL A 89 3.03 -8.74 0.23
CA VAL A 89 1.76 -8.33 -0.39
C VAL A 89 1.02 -7.43 0.58
N ASP A 90 0.64 -6.23 0.13
CA ASP A 90 -0.29 -5.35 0.86
C ASP A 90 -1.72 -5.53 0.31
N ILE A 91 -2.62 -5.97 1.17
CA ILE A 91 -4.06 -6.17 0.88
C ILE A 91 -4.74 -4.88 0.38
N LYS A 92 -4.24 -3.70 0.77
CA LYS A 92 -4.78 -2.41 0.34
C LYS A 92 -4.42 -2.10 -1.10
N ASP A 93 -3.23 -2.49 -1.53
CA ASP A 93 -2.64 -2.07 -2.80
C ASP A 93 -2.54 -3.18 -3.85
N ALA A 94 -2.88 -4.42 -3.54
CA ALA A 94 -2.83 -5.54 -4.47
C ALA A 94 -4.16 -6.28 -4.62
N TYR A 95 -4.31 -6.94 -5.76
CA TYR A 95 -5.40 -7.87 -6.06
C TYR A 95 -4.87 -9.11 -6.78
N ILE A 96 -5.71 -10.15 -6.89
CA ILE A 96 -5.41 -11.35 -7.66
C ILE A 96 -6.10 -11.27 -9.01
N ASP A 97 -5.33 -11.34 -10.09
CA ASP A 97 -5.86 -11.50 -11.43
C ASP A 97 -6.13 -12.98 -11.73
N LEU A 98 -7.39 -13.38 -11.59
CA LEU A 98 -7.88 -14.74 -11.86
C LEU A 98 -8.03 -15.06 -13.36
N SER A 99 -7.81 -14.09 -14.25
CA SER A 99 -7.86 -14.32 -15.70
C SER A 99 -6.56 -14.94 -16.26
N GLN A 100 -5.49 -14.96 -15.46
CA GLN A 100 -4.20 -15.54 -15.82
C GLN A 100 -4.07 -16.97 -15.31
N ASP A 101 -3.29 -17.80 -16.00
CA ASP A 101 -2.96 -19.18 -15.59
C ASP A 101 -1.43 -19.39 -15.55
N PRO A 102 -0.81 -19.49 -14.36
CA PRO A 102 -1.44 -19.39 -13.03
C PRO A 102 -1.89 -17.95 -12.70
N PRO A 103 -2.85 -17.77 -11.77
CA PRO A 103 -3.27 -16.45 -11.31
C PRO A 103 -2.11 -15.61 -10.76
N ALA A 104 -2.16 -14.29 -10.98
CA ALA A 104 -1.08 -13.38 -10.63
C ALA A 104 -1.49 -12.35 -9.57
N VAL A 105 -0.57 -12.02 -8.65
CA VAL A 105 -0.72 -10.87 -7.75
C VAL A 105 -0.31 -9.61 -8.50
N LEU A 106 -1.23 -8.65 -8.66
CA LEU A 106 -0.99 -7.40 -9.37
C LEU A 106 -1.35 -6.19 -8.49
N PRO A 107 -0.71 -5.01 -8.71
CA PRO A 107 -1.09 -3.79 -8.02
C PRO A 107 -2.47 -3.31 -8.47
N LYS A 108 -3.26 -2.80 -7.52
CA LYS A 108 -4.54 -2.16 -7.81
C LYS A 108 -4.34 -0.90 -8.66
N PRO A 109 -5.06 -0.74 -9.78
CA PRO A 109 -5.02 0.50 -10.54
C PRO A 109 -5.61 1.67 -9.72
N ASP A 110 -5.06 2.86 -9.94
CA ASP A 110 -5.60 4.08 -9.35
C ASP A 110 -6.89 4.50 -10.07
N VAL A 111 -7.76 5.21 -9.36
CA VAL A 111 -8.92 5.89 -9.96
C VAL A 111 -8.44 7.20 -10.56
N VAL A 112 -8.73 7.43 -11.84
CA VAL A 112 -8.38 8.68 -12.52
C VAL A 112 -9.52 9.67 -12.34
N ILE A 113 -9.20 10.86 -11.84
CA ILE A 113 -10.16 11.94 -11.59
C ILE A 113 -9.72 13.16 -12.38
N SER A 114 -10.67 13.78 -13.08
CA SER A 114 -10.48 15.03 -13.79
C SER A 114 -11.70 15.92 -13.58
N GLY A 115 -11.54 17.24 -13.61
CA GLY A 115 -12.67 18.16 -13.44
C GLY A 115 -12.29 19.48 -12.80
N GLU A 116 -13.29 20.32 -12.59
CA GLU A 116 -13.15 21.69 -12.08
C GLU A 116 -14.31 22.03 -11.15
N ILE A 117 -14.04 22.87 -10.14
CA ILE A 117 -15.09 23.54 -9.36
C ILE A 117 -15.63 24.68 -10.22
N ARG A 118 -16.95 24.75 -10.41
CA ARG A 118 -17.61 25.77 -11.22
C ARG A 118 -18.67 26.50 -10.41
N PRO A 119 -18.68 27.84 -10.37
CA PRO A 119 -19.76 28.58 -9.73
C PRO A 119 -21.07 28.43 -10.52
N ILE A 120 -22.19 28.19 -9.82
CA ILE A 120 -23.54 28.25 -10.40
C ILE A 120 -23.95 29.73 -10.55
N LYS A 121 -24.70 30.04 -11.62
CA LYS A 121 -25.06 31.42 -11.97
C LYS A 121 -26.11 32.00 -11.02
N ALA A 122 -25.75 33.14 -10.41
CA ALA A 122 -26.58 34.15 -9.71
C ALA A 122 -27.16 33.79 -8.33
N ASP A 123 -27.09 32.52 -7.94
CA ASP A 123 -27.56 31.95 -6.66
C ASP A 123 -26.45 31.73 -5.62
N GLY A 124 -25.17 31.85 -6.02
CA GLY A 124 -24.03 31.87 -5.09
C GLY A 124 -23.62 30.50 -4.56
N VAL A 125 -23.97 29.43 -5.26
CA VAL A 125 -23.65 28.04 -4.90
C VAL A 125 -22.55 27.52 -5.84
N ASP A 126 -21.51 26.87 -5.31
CA ASP A 126 -20.49 26.22 -6.13
C ASP A 126 -20.94 24.81 -6.52
N ALA A 127 -20.76 24.44 -7.79
CA ALA A 127 -20.96 23.08 -8.28
C ALA A 127 -19.61 22.40 -8.52
N LEU A 128 -19.45 21.19 -7.99
CA LEU A 128 -18.31 20.35 -8.33
C LEU A 128 -18.68 19.46 -9.51
N HIS A 129 -17.96 19.59 -10.63
CA HIS A 129 -18.11 18.71 -11.80
C HIS A 129 -16.85 17.89 -11.99
N LEU A 130 -16.93 16.59 -11.72
CA LEU A 130 -15.83 15.64 -11.91
C LEU A 130 -16.21 14.55 -12.91
N THR A 131 -15.19 14.06 -13.60
CA THR A 131 -15.23 12.84 -14.41
C THR A 131 -14.23 11.85 -13.81
N VAL A 132 -14.71 10.63 -13.61
CA VAL A 132 -14.01 9.54 -12.93
C VAL A 132 -13.87 8.35 -13.86
N GLN A 133 -12.69 7.73 -13.84
CA GLN A 133 -12.46 6.41 -14.43
C GLN A 133 -11.94 5.45 -13.36
N PRO A 134 -12.57 4.28 -13.18
CA PRO A 134 -13.67 3.72 -13.98
C PRO A 134 -15.01 4.44 -13.73
N GLU A 135 -15.92 4.37 -14.72
CA GLU A 135 -17.18 5.12 -14.71
C GLU A 135 -18.13 4.69 -13.58
N LYS A 136 -18.14 3.39 -13.24
CA LYS A 136 -18.99 2.85 -12.18
C LYS A 136 -18.28 2.96 -10.83
N CYS A 137 -18.80 3.82 -9.97
CA CYS A 137 -18.25 4.04 -8.63
C CYS A 137 -19.32 4.55 -7.66
N THR A 138 -19.04 4.44 -6.37
CA THR A 138 -19.82 5.11 -5.32
C THR A 138 -19.01 6.29 -4.79
N VAL A 139 -19.67 7.44 -4.66
CA VAL A 139 -19.07 8.69 -4.17
C VAL A 139 -19.63 8.98 -2.79
N TYR A 140 -18.75 9.42 -1.89
CA TYR A 140 -19.09 9.87 -0.55
C TYR A 140 -18.48 11.26 -0.33
N VAL A 141 -19.30 12.23 0.03
CA VAL A 141 -18.85 13.58 0.37
C VAL A 141 -19.05 13.80 1.86
N TRP A 142 -17.97 14.22 2.52
CA TRP A 142 -17.94 14.46 3.95
C TRP A 142 -17.65 15.93 4.21
N TYR A 143 -18.39 16.52 5.15
CA TYR A 143 -18.16 17.87 5.65
C TYR A 143 -18.16 17.84 7.18
N ASP A 144 -17.13 18.41 7.79
CA ASP A 144 -16.95 18.41 9.25
C ASP A 144 -17.11 17.01 9.88
N GLY A 145 -16.52 16.00 9.24
CA GLY A 145 -16.57 14.60 9.66
C GLY A 145 -17.93 13.89 9.50
N LYS A 146 -18.93 14.56 8.92
CA LYS A 146 -20.27 13.99 8.66
C LYS A 146 -20.45 13.69 7.18
N LEU A 147 -21.07 12.56 6.87
CA LEU A 147 -21.49 12.24 5.51
C LEU A 147 -22.64 13.17 5.11
N VAL A 148 -22.43 13.99 4.08
CA VAL A 148 -23.42 14.96 3.59
C VAL A 148 -24.00 14.58 2.23
N HIS A 149 -23.27 13.78 1.44
CA HIS A 149 -23.74 13.26 0.16
C HIS A 149 -23.22 11.84 -0.06
N GLN A 150 -24.06 10.99 -0.65
CA GLN A 150 -23.68 9.67 -1.12
C GLN A 150 -24.44 9.37 -2.41
N GLU A 151 -23.73 8.86 -3.41
CA GLU A 151 -24.30 8.58 -4.72
C GLU A 151 -23.60 7.40 -5.40
N ASP A 152 -24.39 6.52 -6.01
CA ASP A 152 -23.90 5.51 -6.93
C ASP A 152 -23.91 6.07 -8.35
N VAL A 153 -22.72 6.23 -8.92
CA VAL A 153 -22.48 6.84 -10.23
C VAL A 153 -22.27 5.73 -11.26
N ALA A 154 -22.98 5.82 -12.37
CA ALA A 154 -22.95 4.81 -13.43
C ALA A 154 -22.14 5.22 -14.67
N ASP A 155 -21.99 6.51 -14.92
CA ASP A 155 -21.40 7.10 -16.14
C ASP A 155 -20.09 7.87 -15.87
N GLY A 156 -19.54 7.75 -14.66
CA GLY A 156 -18.33 8.43 -14.22
C GLY A 156 -18.49 9.93 -13.98
N LYS A 157 -19.68 10.51 -14.14
CA LYS A 157 -19.90 11.94 -13.93
C LYS A 157 -20.43 12.19 -12.54
N ILE A 158 -19.73 13.06 -11.81
CA ILE A 158 -20.11 13.48 -10.47
C ILE A 158 -20.48 14.95 -10.56
N GLU A 159 -21.72 15.26 -10.20
CA GLU A 159 -22.22 16.62 -10.08
C GLU A 159 -22.90 16.78 -8.72
N PHE A 160 -22.37 17.66 -7.88
CA PHE A 160 -23.08 18.07 -6.66
C PHE A 160 -22.86 19.54 -6.35
N ALA A 161 -23.88 20.13 -5.74
CA ALA A 161 -23.89 21.52 -5.32
C ALA A 161 -23.44 21.65 -3.87
N ILE A 162 -22.66 22.69 -3.58
CA ILE A 162 -22.10 23.00 -2.27
C ILE A 162 -22.68 24.34 -1.81
N ASP A 163 -23.51 24.30 -0.78
CA ASP A 163 -24.18 25.47 -0.20
C ASP A 163 -23.45 26.07 1.02
N GLN A 164 -22.33 25.46 1.42
CA GLN A 164 -21.56 25.83 2.61
C GLN A 164 -20.10 26.06 2.23
N ALA A 165 -19.53 27.17 2.67
CA ALA A 165 -18.09 27.43 2.56
C ALA A 165 -17.32 26.50 3.52
N GLY A 166 -16.19 25.96 3.04
CA GLY A 166 -15.32 25.10 3.85
C GLY A 166 -14.66 23.97 3.07
N ALA A 167 -14.04 23.04 3.80
CA ALA A 167 -13.35 21.89 3.24
C ALA A 167 -14.25 20.65 3.23
N PHE A 168 -14.45 20.08 2.05
CA PHE A 168 -15.20 18.86 1.81
C PHE A 168 -14.22 17.74 1.45
N ARG A 169 -14.32 16.60 2.13
CA ARG A 169 -13.58 15.41 1.75
C ARG A 169 -14.44 14.56 0.83
N VAL A 170 -14.00 14.39 -0.40
CA VAL A 170 -14.63 13.49 -1.38
C VAL A 170 -13.89 12.17 -1.37
N THR A 171 -14.62 11.06 -1.25
CA THR A 171 -14.09 9.69 -1.32
C THR A 171 -14.79 8.94 -2.44
N ILE A 172 -14.03 8.32 -3.32
CA ILE A 172 -14.52 7.59 -4.48
C ILE A 172 -14.14 6.12 -4.33
N VAL A 173 -15.15 5.26 -4.39
CA VAL A 173 -15.03 3.81 -4.25
C VAL A 173 -15.49 3.18 -5.55
N ALA A 174 -14.54 2.86 -6.43
CA ALA A 174 -14.79 2.05 -7.61
C ALA A 174 -14.87 0.55 -7.24
N ALA A 175 -15.49 -0.25 -8.11
CA ALA A 175 -15.46 -1.70 -7.96
C ALA A 175 -14.03 -2.24 -7.97
N GLN A 176 -13.82 -3.48 -7.49
CA GLN A 176 -12.53 -4.16 -7.65
C GLN A 176 -12.10 -4.16 -9.13
N PRO A 177 -10.81 -3.98 -9.44
CA PRO A 177 -9.67 -4.00 -8.52
C PRO A 177 -9.14 -2.61 -8.10
N TYR A 178 -9.91 -1.53 -8.26
CA TYR A 178 -9.37 -0.17 -8.11
C TYR A 178 -9.09 0.23 -6.66
N LYS A 179 -8.12 1.14 -6.45
CA LYS A 179 -7.89 1.76 -5.14
C LYS A 179 -9.02 2.72 -4.77
N VAL A 180 -9.27 2.87 -3.48
CA VAL A 180 -10.12 3.95 -2.96
C VAL A 180 -9.36 5.26 -3.07
N CYS A 181 -9.96 6.25 -3.73
CA CYS A 181 -9.40 7.60 -3.82
C CYS A 181 -10.08 8.54 -2.83
N ALA A 182 -9.33 9.43 -2.20
CA ALA A 182 -9.87 10.50 -1.38
C ALA A 182 -9.09 11.80 -1.58
N PHE A 183 -9.79 12.92 -1.67
CA PHE A 183 -9.20 14.25 -1.83
C PHE A 183 -10.09 15.32 -1.19
N GLU A 184 -9.53 16.51 -1.00
CA GLU A 184 -10.22 17.66 -0.43
C GLU A 184 -10.62 18.67 -1.50
N VAL A 185 -11.81 19.23 -1.34
CA VAL A 185 -12.36 20.29 -2.18
C VAL A 185 -12.65 21.49 -1.27
N LEU A 186 -12.16 22.66 -1.64
CA LEU A 186 -12.40 23.91 -0.91
C LEU A 186 -13.48 24.71 -1.64
N ALA A 187 -14.62 24.91 -0.98
CA ALA A 187 -15.66 25.85 -1.42
C ALA A 187 -15.48 27.19 -0.69
N GLN A 188 -15.57 28.30 -1.42
CA GLN A 188 -15.27 29.65 -0.94
C GLN A 188 -16.52 30.48 -0.66
#